data_AF-A0A3R9L1G6-F1
#
_entry.id   AF-A0A3R9L1G6-F1
#
_cell.length_a   1.000
_cell.length_b   1.000
_cell.length_c   1.000
_cell.angle_alpha   90.00
_cell.angle_beta   90.00
_cell.angle_gamma   90.00
#
_symmetry.space_group_name_H-M   'P 1'
#
loop_
_entity.id
_entity.type
_entity.pdbx_description
1 polymer ?
#
loop_
_entity_poly.entity_id
_entity_poly.type
_entity_poly.pdbx_seq_one_letter_code
_entity_poly.pdbx_strand_id
1 'polypeptide(L)'
;MSAIPIGAPDDNNLVDIARKLKINIPAPCLKNQRKEGCCKACLVLVNGKATYACSTRPKSGIIVVVRRDDLDKIRKDSIKKFKKHVKSGSRSQFS
;
A
#
# COMPACT_ATOMS: atom_id res chain seq x y z
N MET A 1 14.74 0.28 -12.75
CA MET A 1 14.60 0.65 -11.32
C MET A 1 13.82 1.95 -11.23
N SER A 2 12.77 2.04 -10.39
CA SER A 2 12.02 3.30 -10.21
C SER A 2 12.51 3.99 -8.93
N ALA A 3 13.26 5.08 -9.07
CA ALA A 3 13.58 5.97 -7.96
C ALA A 3 12.40 6.92 -7.72
N ILE A 4 11.92 6.99 -6.49
CA ILE A 4 10.78 7.79 -6.07
C ILE A 4 11.33 9.09 -5.46
N PRO A 5 11.17 10.30 -6.07
CA PRO A 5 11.49 11.55 -5.38
C PRO A 5 10.59 11.73 -4.15
N ILE A 6 11.20 12.06 -3.02
CA ILE A 6 10.57 12.00 -1.69
C ILE A 6 10.55 13.40 -1.09
N GLY A 7 9.38 13.91 -0.68
CA GLY A 7 9.32 15.07 0.23
C GLY A 7 8.47 16.27 -0.18
N ALA A 8 7.33 16.08 -0.87
CA ALA A 8 6.33 17.16 -0.88
C ALA A 8 5.59 17.20 0.48
N PRO A 9 5.17 18.38 0.97
CA PRO A 9 4.48 18.52 2.26
C PRO A 9 3.18 17.71 2.36
N ASP A 10 2.57 17.34 1.23
CA ASP A 10 1.36 16.51 1.16
C ASP A 10 1.63 14.99 1.14
N ASP A 11 2.90 14.56 1.14
CA ASP A 11 3.26 13.15 1.05
C ASP A 11 3.21 12.48 2.44
N ASN A 12 2.03 12.02 2.84
CA ASN A 12 1.83 11.38 4.14
C ASN A 12 2.39 9.94 4.18
N ASN A 13 2.27 9.20 3.08
CA ASN A 13 2.67 7.80 2.98
C ASN A 13 3.23 7.46 1.58
N LEU A 14 3.80 6.26 1.42
CA LEU A 14 4.38 5.82 0.15
C LEU A 14 3.34 5.61 -0.97
N VAL A 15 2.05 5.45 -0.64
CA VAL A 15 0.98 5.34 -1.65
C VAL A 15 0.75 6.68 -2.33
N ASP A 16 0.81 7.78 -1.58
CA ASP A 16 0.62 9.13 -2.11
C ASP A 16 1.71 9.47 -3.13
N ILE A 17 2.97 9.17 -2.79
CA ILE A 17 4.09 9.39 -3.72
C ILE A 17 3.99 8.48 -4.94
N ALA A 18 3.66 7.19 -4.74
CA ALA A 18 3.47 6.27 -5.85
C ALA A 18 2.39 6.76 -6.83
N ARG A 19 1.29 7.33 -6.33
CA ARG A 19 0.23 7.93 -7.17
C ARG A 19 0.75 9.11 -7.99
N LYS A 20 1.52 10.03 -7.39
CA LYS A 20 2.14 11.17 -8.09
C LYS A 20 3.04 10.70 -9.23
N LEU A 21 3.77 9.61 -9.01
CA LEU A 21 4.67 8.99 -9.99
C LEU A 21 3.98 8.00 -10.93
N LYS A 22 2.64 7.90 -10.90
CA LYS A 22 1.83 6.96 -11.70
C LYS A 22 2.23 5.49 -11.48
N ILE A 23 2.83 5.17 -10.34
CA ILE A 23 3.13 3.81 -9.89
C ILE A 23 1.89 3.24 -9.18
N ASN A 24 1.36 2.15 -9.71
CA ASN A 24 0.15 1.54 -9.15
C ASN A 24 0.47 0.68 -7.91
N ILE A 25 0.13 1.18 -6.71
CA ILE A 25 0.10 0.42 -5.46
C ILE A 25 -1.36 0.21 -5.06
N PRO A 26 -1.86 -1.04 -4.93
CA PRO A 26 -3.25 -1.28 -4.58
C PRO A 26 -3.50 -0.98 -3.10
N ALA A 27 -4.21 0.12 -2.83
CA ALA A 27 -4.61 0.53 -1.49
C ALA A 27 -6.12 0.84 -1.41
N PRO A 28 -7.01 -0.16 -1.64
CA PRO A 28 -8.46 0.05 -1.64
C PRO A 28 -8.98 0.54 -0.29
N CYS A 29 -8.34 0.13 0.80
CA CYS A 29 -8.70 0.58 2.14
C CYS A 29 -8.47 2.08 2.34
N LEU A 30 -7.31 2.58 1.91
CA LEU A 30 -6.97 3.99 1.98
C LEU A 30 -7.94 4.84 1.13
N LYS A 31 -8.26 4.37 -0.09
CA LYS A 31 -9.24 5.02 -0.97
C LYS A 31 -10.65 5.12 -0.35
N ASN A 32 -11.03 4.13 0.45
CA ASN A 32 -12.33 4.08 1.14
C ASN A 32 -12.27 4.70 2.55
N GLN A 33 -11.23 5.48 2.88
CA GLN A 33 -11.05 6.13 4.19
C GLN A 33 -11.14 5.16 5.38
N ARG A 34 -10.69 3.91 5.18
CA ARG A 34 -10.58 2.89 6.25
C ARG A 34 -9.22 2.99 6.94
N LYS A 35 -9.10 2.41 8.14
CA LYS A 35 -7.84 2.32 8.90
C LYS A 35 -6.68 1.83 8.02
N GLU A 36 -5.52 2.46 8.15
CA GLU A 36 -4.31 2.06 7.42
C GLU A 36 -3.94 0.61 7.72
N GLY A 37 -3.38 -0.10 6.73
CA GLY A 37 -2.97 -1.49 6.88
C GLY A 37 -4.08 -2.54 6.88
N CYS A 38 -5.36 -2.15 6.97
CA CYS A 38 -6.48 -3.10 7.10
C CYS A 38 -6.61 -4.09 5.93
N CYS A 39 -6.37 -3.62 4.71
CA CYS A 39 -6.53 -4.44 3.52
C CYS A 39 -5.29 -5.27 3.15
N LYS A 40 -4.13 -5.01 3.77
CA LYS A 40 -2.81 -5.64 3.48
C LYS A 40 -2.42 -5.70 1.99
N ALA A 41 -3.10 -4.93 1.14
CA ALA A 41 -2.86 -4.89 -0.30
C ALA A 41 -1.75 -3.91 -0.67
N CYS A 42 -1.44 -2.95 0.20
CA CYS A 42 -0.41 -1.94 -0.02
C CYS A 42 1.02 -2.47 0.26
N LEU A 43 1.24 -3.80 0.28
CA LEU A 43 2.52 -4.44 0.61
C LEU A 43 3.60 -4.03 -0.38
N VAL A 44 4.79 -3.62 0.07
CA VAL A 44 5.95 -3.23 -0.74
C VAL A 44 7.23 -3.69 -0.05
N LEU A 45 8.35 -3.69 -0.77
CA LEU A 45 9.66 -3.84 -0.15
C LEU A 45 10.29 -2.47 0.06
N VAL A 46 10.76 -2.17 1.27
CA VAL A 46 11.53 -0.95 1.57
C VAL A 46 12.87 -1.38 2.15
N ASN A 47 13.97 -1.01 1.50
CA ASN A 47 15.33 -1.39 1.91
C ASN A 47 15.48 -2.90 2.18
N GLY A 48 14.87 -3.74 1.33
CA GLY A 48 14.91 -5.20 1.49
C GLY A 48 13.88 -5.80 2.46
N LYS A 49 13.13 -4.98 3.21
CA LYS A 49 12.13 -5.45 4.19
C LYS A 49 10.71 -5.27 3.66
N ALA A 50 9.87 -6.30 3.79
CA ALA A 50 8.46 -6.23 3.42
C ALA A 50 7.68 -5.37 4.42
N THR A 51 7.03 -4.32 3.95
CA THR A 51 6.25 -3.37 4.75
C THR A 51 5.01 -2.90 4.00
N TYR A 52 4.12 -2.18 4.67
CA TYR A 52 2.90 -1.63 4.10
C TYR A 52 3.11 -0.18 3.69
N ALA A 53 2.95 0.12 2.40
CA ALA A 53 3.13 1.46 1.85
C ALA A 53 2.20 2.50 2.48
N CYS A 54 0.99 2.09 2.85
CA CYS A 54 -0.04 2.96 3.38
C CYS A 54 0.23 3.45 4.81
N SER A 55 1.08 2.77 5.59
CA SER A 55 1.48 3.18 6.94
C SER A 55 2.96 3.58 7.03
N THR A 56 3.69 3.52 5.92
CA THR A 56 5.13 3.83 5.91
C THR A 56 5.31 5.28 5.51
N ARG A 57 5.95 6.06 6.40
CA ARG A 57 6.32 7.44 6.08
C ARG A 57 7.45 7.49 5.05
N PRO A 58 7.34 8.36 4.05
CA PRO A 58 8.40 8.58 3.08
C PRO A 58 9.63 9.21 3.73
N LYS A 59 10.83 8.67 3.42
CA LYS A 59 12.12 9.19 3.89
C LYS A 59 13.13 9.21 2.75
N SER A 60 13.88 10.29 2.62
CA SER A 60 14.94 10.40 1.61
C SER A 60 15.94 9.26 1.70
N GLY A 61 16.39 8.76 0.54
CA GLY A 61 17.40 7.70 0.45
C GLY A 61 16.91 6.27 0.66
N ILE A 62 15.60 6.04 0.82
CA ILE A 62 15.04 4.67 0.86
C ILE A 62 14.76 4.14 -0.54
N ILE A 63 14.99 2.84 -0.74
CA ILE A 63 14.68 2.15 -1.98
C ILE A 63 13.37 1.38 -1.79
N VAL A 64 12.38 1.68 -2.63
CA VAL A 64 11.07 1.02 -2.59
C VAL A 64 10.91 0.13 -3.83
N VAL A 65 10.74 -1.17 -3.60
CA VAL A 65 10.39 -2.13 -4.65
C VAL A 65 8.89 -2.36 -4.64
N VAL A 66 8.23 -1.91 -5.70
CA VAL A 66 6.79 -2.10 -5.89
C VAL A 66 6.52 -3.33 -6.74
N ARG A 67 7.27 -3.60 -7.81
CA ARG A 67 7.01 -4.74 -8.72
C ARG A 67 7.96 -5.89 -8.41
N ARG A 68 7.41 -6.99 -7.90
CA ARG A 68 8.09 -8.28 -7.66
C ARG A 68 7.02 -9.38 -7.66
N ASP A 69 7.29 -10.53 -8.26
CA ASP A 69 6.27 -11.55 -8.50
C ASP A 69 5.65 -12.12 -7.22
N ASP A 70 6.46 -12.27 -6.18
CA ASP A 70 6.01 -12.71 -4.86
C ASP A 70 5.12 -11.66 -4.17
N LEU A 71 5.48 -10.39 -4.25
CA LEU A 71 4.66 -9.29 -3.73
C LEU A 71 3.31 -9.24 -4.47
N ASP A 72 3.32 -9.40 -5.78
CA ASP A 72 2.09 -9.36 -6.58
C ASP A 72 1.17 -10.55 -6.28
N LYS A 73 1.71 -11.75 -6.00
CA LYS A 73 0.93 -12.89 -5.49
C LYS A 73 0.26 -12.55 -4.16
N ILE A 74 1.03 -12.05 -3.19
CA ILE A 74 0.50 -11.70 -1.86
C ILE A 74 -0.58 -10.61 -1.96
N ARG A 75 -0.35 -9.58 -2.79
CA ARG A 75 -1.34 -8.50 -2.99
C ARG A 75 -2.63 -9.01 -3.60
N LYS A 76 -2.57 -9.89 -4.60
CA LYS A 76 -3.76 -10.51 -5.21
C LYS A 76 -4.57 -11.26 -4.17
N ASP A 77 -3.92 -12.05 -3.31
CA ASP A 77 -4.59 -12.78 -2.24
C ASP A 77 -5.19 -11.85 -1.17
N SER A 78 -4.46 -10.82 -0.76
CA SER A 78 -4.95 -9.80 0.18
C SER A 78 -6.20 -9.09 -0.35
N ILE A 79 -6.21 -8.70 -1.64
CA ILE A 79 -7.38 -8.07 -2.27
C ILE A 79 -8.55 -9.05 -2.34
N LYS A 80 -8.30 -10.33 -2.68
CA LYS A 80 -9.35 -11.36 -2.74
C LYS A 80 -10.00 -11.56 -1.36
N LYS A 81 -9.18 -11.64 -0.30
CA LYS A 81 -9.66 -11.71 1.09
C LYS A 81 -10.47 -10.48 1.44
N PHE A 82 -9.92 -9.27 1.22
CA PHE A 82 -10.62 -8.02 1.50
C PHE A 82 -11.97 -7.92 0.78
N LYS A 83 -12.05 -8.27 -0.51
CA LYS A 83 -13.31 -8.27 -1.28
C LYS A 83 -14.35 -9.22 -0.69
N LYS A 84 -13.95 -10.42 -0.23
CA LYS A 84 -14.86 -11.36 0.42
C LYS A 84 -15.48 -10.75 1.68
N HIS A 85 -14.66 -10.15 2.54
CA HIS A 85 -15.12 -9.50 3.77
C HIS A 85 -15.98 -8.25 3.53
N VAL A 86 -15.70 -7.48 2.45
CA VAL A 86 -16.53 -6.32 2.09
C VAL A 86 -17.88 -6.75 1.51
N LYS A 87 -17.93 -7.81 0.69
CA LYS A 87 -19.18 -8.31 0.09
C LYS A 87 -20.09 -9.02 1.10
N SER A 88 -19.55 -9.61 2.17
CA SER A 88 -20.33 -10.28 3.21
C SER A 88 -21.04 -9.34 4.19
N GLY A 89 -21.06 -8.03 3.92
CA GLY A 89 -21.97 -7.10 4.63
C GLY A 89 -21.65 -6.82 6.09
N SER A 90 -20.51 -7.26 6.63
CA SER A 90 -20.11 -6.87 7.99
C SER A 90 -19.53 -5.45 7.98
N ARG A 91 -20.39 -4.46 8.20
CA ARG A 91 -20.03 -3.04 8.40
C ARG A 91 -19.29 -2.79 9.73
N SER A 92 -19.02 -3.83 10.51
CA SER A 92 -18.43 -3.78 11.84
C SER A 92 -17.22 -4.72 11.95
N GLN A 93 -16.23 -4.33 12.77
CA GLN A 93 -14.92 -4.97 13.00
C GLN A 93 -13.74 -4.44 12.17
N PHE A 94 -13.57 -3.11 12.19
CA PHE A 94 -12.24 -2.52 12.25
C PHE A 94 -12.19 -1.59 13.49
N SER A 95 -12.39 -2.18 14.67
CA SER A 95 -12.04 -1.55 15.95
C SER A 95 -10.55 -1.78 16.22
#